data_AF-A0A9R0U3B6-F1
#
_entry.id   AF-A0A9R0U3B6-F1
#
_cell.length_a   1.000
_cell.length_b   1.000
_cell.length_c   1.000
_cell.angle_alpha   90.00
_cell.angle_beta   90.00
_cell.angle_gamma   90.00
#
_symmetry.space_group_name_H-M   'P 1'
#
loop_
_entity.id
_entity.type
_entity.pdbx_description
1 polymer ?
#
loop_
_entity_poly.entity_id
_entity_poly.type
_entity_poly.pdbx_seq_one_letter_code
_entity_poly.pdbx_strand_id
1 'polypeptide(L)'
;MRSGDEEDFDDDGDDDYSDQNDYDYICKYDASHNHGSGDDKSSDDYSCTDDDSNDDGDDIDNDDGGGGDATDNLCAICDNGGKLLCCEGQCKRSFHPREKDGRESNCETLGLTSAQSSEIDHYLCKNCEYKQHQCFSCGDLEPSDGPNAKVFQCYKASCGHFYHPSCIAKLLEPDDTDGACELERRIAAGMSFTCPAHWCSECRTMEDSTQPELWLAACRRCPVSYHKKCFPRYSGIQI
;
A
#
# COMPACT_ATOMS: atom_id res chain seq x y z
N MET A 1 66.63 12.17 31.43
CA MET A 1 67.52 11.19 30.76
C MET A 1 66.73 9.90 30.65
N ARG A 2 66.60 9.34 29.43
CA ARG A 2 66.45 7.91 29.03
C ARG A 2 65.54 7.00 29.88
N SER A 3 64.77 6.03 29.37
CA SER A 3 64.46 5.43 28.07
C SER A 3 63.62 4.19 28.42
N GLY A 4 62.59 3.86 27.63
CA GLY A 4 62.00 2.51 27.48
C GLY A 4 61.28 1.90 28.70
N ASP A 5 60.38 0.93 28.61
CA ASP A 5 59.71 0.20 27.53
C ASP A 5 58.56 -0.61 28.21
N GLU A 6 57.56 -1.05 27.42
CA GLU A 6 56.66 -2.23 27.64
C GLU A 6 55.55 -2.10 28.72
N GLU A 7 54.25 -2.00 28.40
CA GLU A 7 53.30 -2.94 27.72
C GLU A 7 53.10 -4.27 28.47
N ASP A 8 51.88 -4.45 29.01
CA ASP A 8 51.12 -5.70 29.29
C ASP A 8 49.74 -5.20 29.81
N PHE A 9 48.69 -5.04 29.00
CA PHE A 9 47.79 -6.07 28.44
C PHE A 9 47.35 -7.13 29.46
N ASP A 10 46.25 -6.86 30.15
CA ASP A 10 45.31 -7.90 30.55
C ASP A 10 43.89 -7.45 30.17
N ASP A 11 43.36 -8.23 29.24
CA ASP A 11 42.04 -8.26 28.63
C ASP A 11 41.09 -8.97 29.59
N ASP A 12 40.16 -8.23 30.19
CA ASP A 12 38.98 -8.81 30.84
C ASP A 12 37.76 -8.13 30.22
N GLY A 13 37.29 -8.75 29.13
CA GLY A 13 36.00 -8.47 28.54
C GLY A 13 34.86 -8.79 29.50
N ASP A 14 33.82 -7.97 29.42
CA ASP A 14 32.44 -8.34 29.80
C ASP A 14 31.50 -7.32 29.14
N ASP A 15 31.29 -7.56 27.86
CA ASP A 15 30.27 -6.99 27.00
C ASP A 15 28.90 -7.58 27.37
N ASP A 16 28.22 -6.99 28.36
CA ASP A 16 26.79 -7.21 28.58
C ASP A 16 25.97 -6.24 27.72
N TYR A 17 25.91 -6.56 26.43
CA TYR A 17 24.90 -6.07 25.50
C TYR A 17 23.58 -6.80 25.79
N SER A 18 22.84 -6.32 26.80
CA SER A 18 21.46 -6.76 27.03
C SER A 18 20.52 -6.03 26.07
N ASP A 19 20.47 -6.52 24.83
CA ASP A 19 19.40 -6.25 23.88
C ASP A 19 18.12 -6.98 24.33
N GLN A 20 17.30 -6.29 25.12
CA GLN A 20 15.93 -6.70 25.39
C GLN A 20 14.99 -5.85 24.55
N ASN A 21 14.83 -6.31 23.32
CA ASN A 21 13.73 -6.02 22.42
C ASN A 21 12.38 -6.07 23.17
N ASP A 22 11.81 -4.91 23.45
CA ASP A 22 10.44 -4.76 23.94
C ASP A 22 9.67 -3.82 23.01
N TYR A 23 9.44 -4.32 21.79
CA TYR A 23 8.51 -3.72 20.83
C TYR A 23 7.60 -4.81 20.28
N ASP A 24 6.72 -5.30 21.14
CA ASP A 24 5.56 -6.08 20.71
C ASP A 24 4.35 -5.83 21.63
N TYR A 25 3.93 -4.56 21.69
CA TYR A 25 2.68 -4.18 22.34
C TYR A 25 1.86 -3.23 21.47
N ILE A 26 1.17 -3.76 20.45
CA ILE A 26 -0.10 -3.21 19.95
C ILE A 26 -1.02 -4.38 19.51
N CYS A 27 -2.15 -4.52 20.22
CA CYS A 27 -3.42 -5.20 19.89
C CYS A 27 -3.52 -6.74 19.98
N LYS A 28 -3.71 -7.26 21.20
CA LYS A 28 -4.52 -8.47 21.45
C LYS A 28 -5.99 -8.07 21.58
N TYR A 29 -6.87 -8.57 20.71
CA TYR A 29 -8.26 -8.92 21.04
C TYR A 29 -8.77 -9.99 20.06
N ASP A 30 -8.80 -11.21 20.58
CA ASP A 30 -9.69 -12.36 20.37
C ASP A 30 -9.94 -12.98 18.98
N ALA A 31 -9.52 -14.24 18.86
CA ALA A 31 -10.38 -15.32 18.38
C ALA A 31 -10.01 -16.63 19.08
N SER A 32 -10.78 -16.98 20.11
CA SER A 32 -10.86 -18.31 20.69
C SER A 32 -11.52 -19.27 19.69
N HIS A 33 -10.79 -20.19 19.06
CA HIS A 33 -11.40 -21.39 18.48
C HIS A 33 -10.52 -22.64 18.67
N ASN A 34 -11.22 -23.62 19.24
CA ASN A 34 -10.87 -24.98 19.57
C ASN A 34 -10.59 -25.82 18.30
N HIS A 35 -9.44 -26.51 18.21
CA HIS A 35 -9.24 -27.60 17.24
C HIS A 35 -8.60 -28.81 17.93
N GLY A 36 -9.43 -29.84 18.12
CA GLY A 36 -8.97 -31.21 18.26
C GLY A 36 -8.79 -31.82 16.87
N SER A 37 -7.61 -32.39 16.62
CA SER A 37 -7.32 -33.23 15.47
C SER A 37 -7.80 -34.66 15.69
N GLY A 38 -8.14 -35.34 14.60
CA GLY A 38 -8.40 -36.78 14.57
C GLY A 38 -8.73 -37.27 13.16
N ASP A 39 -7.85 -38.10 12.64
CA ASP A 39 -7.68 -38.54 11.25
C ASP A 39 -8.53 -39.80 10.90
N ASP A 40 -8.81 -40.04 9.61
CA ASP A 40 -8.56 -41.31 8.87
C ASP A 40 -9.52 -41.68 7.71
N LYS A 41 -8.90 -41.88 6.52
CA LYS A 41 -8.94 -43.02 5.56
C LYS A 41 -10.11 -43.30 4.57
N SER A 42 -9.63 -43.77 3.39
CA SER A 42 -10.22 -44.67 2.36
C SER A 42 -11.03 -44.03 1.22
N SER A 43 -10.49 -43.93 -0.01
CA SER A 43 -10.37 -44.93 -1.11
C SER A 43 -11.67 -45.07 -1.92
N ASP A 44 -11.62 -44.81 -3.23
CA ASP A 44 -11.96 -45.77 -4.30
C ASP A 44 -11.77 -45.16 -5.70
N ASP A 45 -11.39 -46.06 -6.62
CA ASP A 45 -10.88 -45.92 -7.98
C ASP A 45 -11.96 -46.30 -9.00
N TYR A 46 -12.20 -45.48 -10.03
CA TYR A 46 -12.68 -45.96 -11.34
C TYR A 46 -12.24 -45.05 -12.51
N SER A 47 -11.60 -45.68 -13.49
CA SER A 47 -11.39 -45.26 -14.90
C SER A 47 -12.58 -45.76 -15.76
N CYS A 48 -12.90 -45.40 -17.02
CA CYS A 48 -12.27 -44.76 -18.18
C CYS A 48 -13.36 -44.35 -19.24
N THR A 49 -13.02 -43.41 -20.16
CA THR A 49 -13.40 -43.31 -21.63
C THR A 49 -14.90 -43.19 -22.04
N ASP A 50 -15.39 -42.46 -23.07
CA ASP A 50 -14.91 -41.71 -24.26
C ASP A 50 -16.01 -40.72 -24.72
N ASP A 51 -15.62 -39.78 -25.61
CA ASP A 51 -16.32 -39.34 -26.84
C ASP A 51 -17.07 -37.97 -26.96
N ASP A 52 -16.54 -37.21 -27.92
CA ASP A 52 -16.98 -36.09 -28.77
C ASP A 52 -18.23 -35.24 -28.48
N SER A 53 -18.03 -33.91 -28.48
CA SER A 53 -18.71 -32.99 -29.41
C SER A 53 -18.05 -31.60 -29.40
N ASN A 54 -17.69 -31.12 -30.60
CA ASN A 54 -17.25 -29.76 -30.89
C ASN A 54 -18.38 -28.74 -30.69
N ASP A 55 -18.08 -27.56 -30.14
CA ASP A 55 -18.79 -26.33 -30.48
C ASP A 55 -17.81 -25.14 -30.42
N ASP A 56 -17.69 -24.48 -31.57
CA ASP A 56 -16.90 -23.26 -31.80
C ASP A 56 -17.56 -22.07 -31.09
N GLY A 57 -16.78 -21.27 -30.37
CA GLY A 57 -17.30 -20.08 -29.70
C GLY A 57 -16.23 -19.12 -29.20
N ASP A 58 -15.78 -18.26 -30.10
CA ASP A 58 -15.16 -16.93 -29.89
C ASP A 58 -13.96 -16.80 -28.94
N ASP A 59 -12.79 -16.75 -29.58
CA ASP A 59 -11.55 -16.16 -29.10
C ASP A 59 -11.71 -14.66 -28.75
N ILE A 60 -12.09 -14.32 -27.51
CA ILE A 60 -11.69 -13.06 -26.89
C ILE A 60 -11.45 -13.30 -25.40
N ASP A 61 -10.22 -13.64 -25.06
CA ASP A 61 -9.64 -13.23 -23.78
C ASP A 61 -8.17 -12.87 -24.04
N ASN A 62 -7.91 -11.57 -24.13
CA ASN A 62 -6.58 -11.03 -23.85
C ASN A 62 -6.36 -11.18 -22.34
N ASP A 63 -6.08 -12.40 -21.89
CA ASP A 63 -5.40 -12.61 -20.62
C ASP A 63 -3.90 -12.65 -20.91
N ASP A 64 -3.35 -11.45 -21.18
CA ASP A 64 -1.91 -11.26 -21.02
C ASP A 64 -1.63 -11.26 -19.52
N GLY A 65 -1.32 -12.46 -19.04
CA GLY A 65 -0.86 -12.73 -17.69
C GLY A 65 0.39 -11.90 -17.37
N GLY A 66 0.20 -10.85 -16.59
CA GLY A 66 1.25 -10.18 -15.84
C GLY A 66 0.92 -10.28 -14.36
N GLY A 67 1.70 -11.07 -13.62
CA GLY A 67 1.56 -11.24 -12.17
C GLY A 67 1.36 -9.89 -11.47
N GLY A 68 0.26 -9.79 -10.73
CA GLY A 68 -0.22 -8.54 -10.16
C GLY A 68 0.78 -7.88 -9.21
N ASP A 69 1.53 -6.90 -9.72
CA ASP A 69 1.90 -5.75 -8.92
C ASP A 69 0.66 -4.88 -8.81
N ALA A 70 0.25 -4.56 -7.57
CA ALA A 70 -0.94 -3.80 -7.24
C ALA A 70 -0.80 -2.36 -7.74
N THR A 71 -0.98 -2.18 -9.04
CA THR A 71 -0.88 -0.91 -9.74
C THR A 71 -2.27 -0.29 -9.91
N ASP A 72 -2.29 1.04 -9.93
CA ASP A 72 -3.54 1.78 -10.01
C ASP A 72 -4.16 1.64 -11.41
N ASN A 73 -5.41 1.20 -11.47
CA ASN A 73 -6.17 1.08 -12.72
C ASN A 73 -6.75 2.41 -13.21
N LEU A 74 -6.49 3.50 -12.50
CA LEU A 74 -6.95 4.84 -12.82
C LEU A 74 -5.77 5.80 -13.03
N CYS A 75 -5.96 6.76 -13.93
CA CYS A 75 -5.02 7.85 -14.11
C CYS A 75 -5.04 8.80 -12.90
N ALA A 76 -3.89 9.05 -12.28
CA ALA A 76 -3.77 9.95 -11.13
C ALA A 76 -4.05 11.43 -11.44
N ILE A 77 -4.18 11.81 -12.72
CA ILE A 77 -4.51 13.18 -13.14
C ILE A 77 -6.02 13.36 -13.29
N CYS A 78 -6.68 12.43 -13.98
CA CYS A 78 -8.08 12.59 -14.39
C CYS A 78 -9.06 11.56 -13.80
N ASP A 79 -8.59 10.64 -12.95
CA ASP A 79 -9.36 9.55 -12.34
C ASP A 79 -10.11 8.63 -13.34
N ASN A 80 -9.69 8.62 -14.60
CA ASN A 80 -10.24 7.73 -15.64
C ASN A 80 -9.27 6.61 -15.98
N GLY A 81 -9.82 5.46 -16.38
CA GLY A 81 -9.05 4.29 -16.82
C GLY A 81 -8.56 4.40 -18.27
N GLY A 82 -8.26 3.25 -18.86
CA GLY A 82 -7.78 3.13 -20.25
C GLY A 82 -6.33 2.66 -20.32
N LYS A 83 -5.60 3.04 -21.37
CA LYS A 83 -4.18 2.71 -21.50
C LYS A 83 -3.35 3.56 -20.53
N LEU A 84 -2.78 2.92 -19.52
CA LEU A 84 -2.01 3.56 -18.47
C LEU A 84 -0.56 3.07 -18.45
N LEU A 85 0.32 3.92 -17.94
CA LEU A 85 1.70 3.62 -17.60
C LEU A 85 1.86 3.81 -16.09
N CYS A 86 2.29 2.75 -15.40
CA CYS A 86 2.39 2.72 -13.95
C CYS A 86 3.77 3.22 -13.50
N CYS A 87 3.80 4.05 -12.46
CA CYS A 87 5.05 4.46 -11.83
C CYS A 87 5.54 3.36 -10.89
N GLU A 88 6.75 2.88 -11.11
CA GLU A 88 7.38 1.83 -10.29
C GLU A 88 7.92 2.34 -8.95
N GLY A 89 7.92 3.66 -8.76
CA GLY A 89 8.28 4.29 -7.51
C GLY A 89 7.25 4.04 -6.39
N GLN A 90 7.54 4.61 -5.22
CA GLN A 90 6.74 4.42 -4.01
C GLN A 90 5.31 4.99 -4.11
N CYS A 91 5.00 5.84 -5.10
CA CYS A 91 3.67 6.45 -5.21
C CYS A 91 2.59 5.50 -5.78
N LYS A 92 2.97 4.42 -6.47
CA LYS A 92 2.05 3.44 -7.09
C LYS A 92 0.99 4.04 -8.05
N ARG A 93 1.21 5.27 -8.52
CA ARG A 93 0.29 6.00 -9.40
C ARG A 93 0.46 5.63 -10.86
N SER A 94 -0.62 5.71 -11.61
CA SER A 94 -0.63 5.44 -13.06
C SER A 94 -1.05 6.68 -13.86
N PHE A 95 -0.62 6.76 -15.11
CA PHE A 95 -0.83 7.94 -15.98
C PHE A 95 -1.12 7.55 -17.41
N HIS A 96 -1.93 8.35 -18.13
CA HIS A 96 -2.03 8.20 -19.58
C HIS A 96 -0.69 8.57 -20.22
N PRO A 97 -0.03 7.66 -20.97
CA PRO A 97 1.31 7.91 -21.47
C PRO A 97 1.33 8.96 -22.60
N ARG A 98 0.32 8.95 -23.48
CA ARG A 98 0.27 9.82 -24.66
C ARG A 98 -1.05 10.57 -24.74
N GLU A 99 -1.07 11.68 -25.46
CA GLU A 99 -2.26 12.53 -25.63
C GLU A 99 -3.51 11.77 -26.09
N LYS A 100 -3.37 10.85 -27.04
CA LYS A 100 -4.51 10.06 -27.54
C LYS A 100 -5.11 9.13 -26.48
N ASP A 101 -4.32 8.69 -25.52
CA ASP A 101 -4.75 7.73 -24.50
C ASP A 101 -5.59 8.42 -23.41
N GLY A 102 -5.40 9.73 -23.21
CA GLY A 102 -6.17 10.56 -22.27
C GLY A 102 -7.19 11.49 -22.93
N ARG A 103 -7.45 11.34 -24.24
CA ARG A 103 -8.31 12.25 -25.02
C ARG A 103 -9.75 12.26 -24.52
N GLU A 104 -10.29 11.10 -24.17
CA GLU A 104 -11.69 10.95 -23.74
C GLU A 104 -11.98 11.71 -22.44
N SER A 105 -10.99 11.81 -21.56
CA SER A 105 -11.08 12.51 -20.28
C SER A 105 -10.45 13.91 -20.30
N ASN A 106 -9.99 14.39 -21.47
CA ASN A 106 -9.26 15.65 -21.63
C ASN A 106 -8.07 15.77 -20.64
N CYS A 107 -7.37 14.65 -20.43
CA CYS A 107 -6.25 14.52 -19.52
C CYS A 107 -4.99 15.19 -20.07
N GLU A 108 -4.17 15.80 -19.22
CA GLU A 108 -2.89 16.41 -19.60
C GLU A 108 -1.86 15.38 -20.11
N THR A 109 -1.97 14.12 -19.65
CA THR A 109 -1.09 12.98 -20.00
C THR A 109 0.40 13.22 -19.73
N LEU A 110 1.24 12.21 -19.98
CA LEU A 110 2.70 12.36 -19.89
C LEU A 110 3.33 12.95 -21.16
N GLY A 111 2.57 13.08 -22.25
CA GLY A 111 3.06 13.64 -23.52
C GLY A 111 4.12 12.78 -24.23
N LEU A 112 4.19 11.47 -23.95
CA LEU A 112 5.16 10.58 -24.58
C LEU A 112 4.83 10.34 -26.06
N THR A 113 5.87 10.17 -26.87
CA THR A 113 5.73 9.68 -28.24
C THR A 113 5.47 8.17 -28.26
N SER A 114 5.02 7.64 -29.40
CA SER A 114 4.80 6.18 -29.51
C SER A 114 6.09 5.36 -29.41
N ALA A 115 7.22 5.89 -29.90
CA ALA A 115 8.52 5.24 -29.76
C ALA A 115 8.96 5.19 -28.28
N GLN A 116 8.93 6.34 -27.60
CA GLN A 116 9.23 6.41 -26.17
C GLN A 116 8.34 5.48 -25.35
N SER A 117 7.03 5.45 -25.62
CA SER A 117 6.10 4.59 -24.87
C SER A 117 6.38 3.09 -25.02
N SER A 118 7.04 2.68 -26.11
CA SER A 118 7.38 1.27 -26.36
C SER A 118 8.79 0.90 -25.87
N GLU A 119 9.65 1.89 -25.63
CA GLU A 119 11.03 1.70 -25.17
C GLU A 119 11.17 1.84 -23.64
N ILE A 120 10.18 2.42 -22.97
CA ILE A 120 10.17 2.56 -21.51
C ILE A 120 9.90 1.18 -20.89
N ASP A 121 10.96 0.61 -20.32
CA ASP A 121 10.91 -0.61 -19.51
C ASP A 121 10.52 -0.27 -18.06
N HIS A 122 11.16 0.77 -17.49
CA HIS A 122 10.93 1.23 -16.12
C HIS A 122 10.54 2.71 -16.10
N TYR A 123 9.36 3.02 -15.55
CA TYR A 123 8.86 4.39 -15.46
C TYR A 123 8.85 4.90 -14.00
N LEU A 124 9.47 6.07 -13.78
CA LEU A 124 9.33 6.85 -12.55
C LEU A 124 8.67 8.20 -12.87
N CYS A 125 7.64 8.57 -12.10
CA CYS A 125 7.09 9.92 -12.19
C CYS A 125 8.03 10.93 -11.51
N LYS A 126 7.96 12.20 -11.92
CA LYS A 126 8.80 13.29 -11.37
C LYS A 126 8.80 13.36 -9.84
N ASN A 127 7.65 13.10 -9.22
CA ASN A 127 7.55 13.08 -7.76
C ASN A 127 8.43 11.99 -7.13
N CYS A 128 8.47 10.80 -7.72
CA CYS A 128 9.35 9.72 -7.26
C CYS A 128 10.82 10.00 -7.62
N GLU A 129 11.10 10.57 -8.81
CA GLU A 129 12.45 10.97 -9.21
C GLU A 129 13.06 11.98 -8.22
N TYR A 130 12.27 12.99 -7.82
CA TYR A 130 12.70 14.02 -6.87
C TYR A 130 12.47 13.66 -5.42
N LYS A 131 11.89 12.49 -5.14
CA LYS A 131 11.51 12.03 -3.79
C LYS A 131 10.69 13.08 -3.02
N GLN A 132 9.69 13.63 -3.70
CA GLN A 132 8.75 14.59 -3.16
C GLN A 132 7.33 14.08 -3.38
N HIS A 133 6.57 13.92 -2.30
CA HIS A 133 5.25 13.33 -2.36
C HIS A 133 4.23 14.22 -1.66
N GLN A 134 2.99 14.17 -2.14
CA GLN A 134 1.91 14.95 -1.56
C GLN A 134 1.38 14.25 -0.32
N CYS A 135 1.19 15.01 0.76
CA CYS A 135 0.41 14.53 1.89
C CYS A 135 -1.03 14.29 1.43
N PHE A 136 -1.51 13.06 1.51
CA PHE A 136 -2.86 12.69 1.03
C PHE A 136 -3.99 13.31 1.86
N SER A 137 -3.67 13.85 3.04
CA SER A 137 -4.64 14.56 3.89
C SER A 137 -4.79 16.04 3.51
N CYS A 138 -3.69 16.78 3.33
CA CYS A 138 -3.73 18.23 3.07
C CYS A 138 -3.39 18.63 1.63
N GLY A 139 -2.75 17.75 0.85
CA GLY A 139 -2.36 17.99 -0.54
C GLY A 139 -0.99 18.62 -0.75
N ASP A 140 -0.32 19.10 0.30
CA ASP A 140 0.98 19.77 0.19
C ASP A 140 2.07 18.81 -0.28
N LEU A 141 2.91 19.27 -1.22
CA LEU A 141 4.04 18.53 -1.78
C LEU A 141 5.29 18.80 -0.94
N GLU A 142 5.86 17.74 -0.35
CA GLU A 142 7.01 17.87 0.55
C GLU A 142 8.03 16.72 0.33
N PRO A 143 9.28 16.88 0.78
CA PRO A 143 10.29 15.83 0.73
C PRO A 143 9.85 14.58 1.49
N SER A 144 10.09 13.41 0.90
CA SER A 144 9.69 12.11 1.47
C SER A 144 10.87 11.19 1.77
N ASP A 145 12.10 11.68 1.66
CA ASP A 145 13.31 10.88 1.84
C ASP A 145 14.44 11.70 2.47
N GLY A 146 15.36 10.99 3.13
CA GLY A 146 16.51 11.57 3.80
C GLY A 146 16.17 12.29 5.11
N PRO A 147 17.15 12.99 5.72
CA PRO A 147 17.00 13.61 7.04
C PRO A 147 16.01 14.78 7.07
N ASN A 148 15.62 15.30 5.90
CA ASN A 148 14.65 16.39 5.76
C ASN A 148 13.26 15.89 5.33
N ALA A 149 13.01 14.57 5.40
CA ALA A 149 11.71 14.02 5.10
C ALA A 149 10.64 14.63 6.01
N LYS A 150 9.55 15.08 5.41
CA LYS A 150 8.39 15.65 6.10
C LYS A 150 7.12 14.84 5.90
N VAL A 151 7.06 14.06 4.82
CA VAL A 151 5.96 13.11 4.58
C VAL A 151 6.49 11.69 4.59
N PHE A 152 5.69 10.79 5.15
CA PHE A 152 6.04 9.39 5.36
C PHE A 152 5.00 8.49 4.68
N GLN A 153 5.46 7.36 4.14
CA GLN A 153 4.61 6.45 3.39
C GLN A 153 3.79 5.56 4.33
N CYS A 154 2.55 5.25 3.93
CA CYS A 154 1.79 4.15 4.52
C CYS A 154 2.59 2.83 4.37
N TYR A 155 2.62 2.02 5.44
CA TYR A 155 3.34 0.75 5.47
C TYR A 155 2.82 -0.31 4.49
N LYS A 156 1.54 -0.22 4.08
CA LYS A 156 0.95 -1.20 3.15
C LYS A 156 1.57 -1.04 1.77
N ALA A 157 2.22 -2.10 1.28
CA ALA A 157 3.00 -2.11 0.05
C ALA A 157 2.22 -1.64 -1.21
N SER A 158 0.91 -1.90 -1.25
CA SER A 158 0.02 -1.53 -2.35
C SER A 158 -0.62 -0.13 -2.22
N CYS A 159 -0.34 0.62 -1.15
CA CYS A 159 -1.07 1.85 -0.84
C CYS A 159 -0.55 3.07 -1.59
N GLY A 160 0.76 3.29 -1.57
CA GLY A 160 1.40 4.44 -2.23
C GLY A 160 1.09 5.84 -1.67
N HIS A 161 0.29 5.94 -0.60
CA HIS A 161 -0.06 7.22 0.03
C HIS A 161 1.00 7.69 1.03
N PHE A 162 1.19 9.02 1.08
CA PHE A 162 2.11 9.69 1.98
C PHE A 162 1.37 10.68 2.88
N TYR A 163 1.88 10.91 4.09
CA TYR A 163 1.25 11.82 5.06
C TYR A 163 2.29 12.58 5.87
N HIS A 164 1.98 13.82 6.24
CA HIS A 164 2.67 14.48 7.34
C HIS A 164 2.39 13.73 8.65
N PRO A 165 3.38 13.58 9.56
CA PRO A 165 3.18 12.99 10.89
C PRO A 165 2.00 13.61 11.65
N SER A 166 1.89 14.94 11.64
CA SER A 166 0.80 15.68 12.30
C SER A 166 -0.57 15.46 11.65
N CYS A 167 -0.62 15.27 10.33
CA CYS A 167 -1.86 14.99 9.61
C CYS A 167 -2.35 13.57 9.89
N ILE A 168 -1.47 12.58 9.86
CA ILE A 168 -1.86 11.18 10.08
C ILE A 168 -2.20 10.91 11.55
N ALA A 169 -1.47 11.51 12.50
CA ALA A 169 -1.77 11.34 13.92
C ALA A 169 -3.19 11.80 14.27
N LYS A 170 -3.61 12.96 13.77
CA LYS A 170 -4.99 13.47 13.94
C LYS A 170 -6.06 12.57 13.30
N LEU A 171 -5.72 11.85 12.24
CA LEU A 171 -6.67 10.94 11.58
C LEU A 171 -6.80 9.59 12.30
N LEU A 172 -5.71 9.11 12.90
CA LEU A 172 -5.68 7.85 13.65
C LEU A 172 -6.19 8.02 15.08
N GLU A 173 -5.92 9.16 15.71
CA GLU A 173 -6.26 9.47 17.10
C GLU A 173 -6.96 10.85 17.19
N PRO A 174 -8.20 10.98 16.68
CA PRO A 174 -8.89 12.28 16.62
C PRO A 174 -9.29 12.85 17.99
N ASP A 175 -9.52 11.98 18.98
CA ASP A 175 -10.01 12.35 20.31
C ASP A 175 -8.90 12.49 21.36
N ASP A 176 -7.67 12.09 21.02
CA ASP A 176 -6.54 12.11 21.95
C ASP A 176 -5.60 13.28 21.64
N THR A 177 -5.89 14.44 22.25
CA THR A 177 -5.08 15.65 22.01
C THR A 177 -3.63 15.50 22.49
N ASP A 178 -3.39 14.69 23.52
CA ASP A 178 -2.05 14.45 24.06
C ASP A 178 -1.35 13.29 23.32
N GLY A 179 -2.06 12.20 23.02
CA GLY A 179 -1.58 11.05 22.26
C GLY A 179 -1.26 11.36 20.81
N ALA A 180 -2.05 12.22 20.14
CA ALA A 180 -1.76 12.66 18.79
C ALA A 180 -0.38 13.36 18.69
N CYS A 181 0.04 14.08 19.74
CA CYS A 181 1.38 14.67 19.78
C CYS A 181 2.49 13.61 19.93
N GLU A 182 2.23 12.52 20.67
CA GLU A 182 3.19 11.43 20.84
C GLU A 182 3.28 10.56 19.59
N LEU A 183 2.14 10.20 18.99
CA LEU A 183 2.09 9.47 17.73
C LEU A 183 2.78 10.26 16.60
N GLU A 184 2.55 11.57 16.52
CA GLU A 184 3.25 12.46 15.59
C GLU A 184 4.78 12.34 15.76
N ARG A 185 5.29 12.43 17.00
CA ARG A 185 6.73 12.30 17.27
C ARG A 185 7.29 10.94 16.88
N ARG A 186 6.57 9.86 17.20
CA ARG A 186 6.98 8.49 16.89
C ARG A 186 7.04 8.27 15.37
N ILE A 187 6.05 8.75 14.62
CA ILE A 187 6.04 8.67 13.14
C ILE A 187 7.18 9.51 12.56
N ALA A 188 7.41 10.72 13.06
CA ALA A 188 8.54 11.55 12.64
C ALA A 188 9.90 10.89 12.94
N ALA A 189 9.98 10.04 13.98
CA ALA A 189 11.15 9.25 14.31
C ALA A 189 11.28 7.93 13.51
N GLY A 190 10.35 7.66 12.58
CA GLY A 190 10.41 6.50 11.68
C GLY A 190 9.47 5.35 12.03
N MET A 191 8.53 5.53 12.98
CA MET A 191 7.48 4.54 13.22
C MET A 191 6.65 4.29 11.96
N SER A 192 6.47 3.03 11.60
CA SER A 192 5.55 2.62 10.56
C SER A 192 4.10 2.81 11.01
N PHE A 193 3.23 3.13 10.05
CA PHE A 193 1.81 3.28 10.29
C PHE A 193 1.02 2.76 9.09
N THR A 194 -0.21 2.33 9.32
CA THR A 194 -1.17 2.06 8.24
C THR A 194 -2.14 3.23 8.18
N CYS A 195 -2.50 3.68 6.98
CA CYS A 195 -3.35 4.87 6.81
C CYS A 195 -4.86 4.56 6.81
N PRO A 196 -5.73 5.51 7.20
CA PRO A 196 -7.18 5.32 7.31
C PRO A 196 -7.89 4.74 6.07
N ALA A 197 -7.29 4.85 4.88
CA ALA A 197 -7.81 4.24 3.66
C ALA A 197 -7.94 2.69 3.72
N HIS A 198 -7.29 2.04 4.69
CA HIS A 198 -7.36 0.59 4.90
C HIS A 198 -8.37 0.15 5.96
N TRP A 199 -9.16 1.07 6.53
CA TRP A 199 -10.19 0.75 7.50
C TRP A 199 -11.50 1.43 7.17
N CYS A 200 -12.59 0.69 7.34
CA CYS A 200 -13.91 1.26 7.19
C CYS A 200 -14.13 2.38 8.21
N SER A 201 -14.53 3.55 7.74
CA SER A 201 -14.75 4.74 8.57
C SER A 201 -15.97 4.62 9.48
N GLU A 202 -16.89 3.71 9.16
CA GLU A 202 -18.08 3.42 9.96
C GLU A 202 -17.79 2.45 11.10
N CYS A 203 -17.25 1.26 10.78
CA CYS A 203 -17.09 0.17 11.76
C CYS A 203 -15.64 -0.05 12.25
N ARG A 204 -14.68 0.72 11.71
CA ARG A 204 -13.25 0.69 12.07
C ARG A 204 -12.54 -0.65 11.86
N THR A 205 -13.09 -1.53 11.02
CA THR A 205 -12.46 -2.82 10.68
C THR A 205 -11.88 -2.80 9.25
N MET A 206 -10.86 -3.63 9.03
CA MET A 206 -10.21 -3.80 7.71
C MET A 206 -11.12 -4.56 6.75
N GLU A 207 -10.71 -4.64 5.48
CA GLU A 207 -11.39 -5.51 4.53
C GLU A 207 -11.24 -7.00 4.87
N ASP A 208 -12.23 -7.79 4.48
CA ASP A 208 -12.17 -9.24 4.45
C ASP A 208 -12.31 -9.68 2.98
N SER A 209 -11.24 -10.23 2.42
CA SER A 209 -11.19 -10.64 1.01
C SER A 209 -12.17 -11.77 0.69
N THR A 210 -12.58 -12.55 1.69
CA THR A 210 -13.52 -13.66 1.53
C THR A 210 -14.98 -13.23 1.50
N GLN A 211 -15.29 -12.00 1.95
CA GLN A 211 -16.63 -11.47 2.10
C GLN A 211 -16.82 -10.20 1.24
N PRO A 212 -17.45 -10.30 0.05
CA PRO A 212 -17.58 -9.17 -0.88
C PRO A 212 -18.23 -7.91 -0.32
N GLU A 213 -19.10 -8.04 0.69
CA GLU A 213 -19.74 -6.92 1.39
C GLU A 213 -18.83 -6.19 2.37
N LEU A 214 -17.73 -6.84 2.78
CA LEU A 214 -16.65 -6.31 3.60
C LEU A 214 -15.45 -5.85 2.76
N TRP A 215 -15.56 -5.80 1.44
CA TRP A 215 -14.55 -5.12 0.62
C TRP A 215 -14.66 -3.62 0.81
N LEU A 216 -13.51 -2.94 0.88
CA LEU A 216 -13.44 -1.49 1.05
C LEU A 216 -13.61 -0.77 -0.29
N ALA A 217 -14.51 0.21 -0.31
CA ALA A 217 -14.55 1.28 -1.28
C ALA A 217 -13.78 2.47 -0.69
N ALA A 218 -12.55 2.68 -1.15
CA ALA A 218 -11.71 3.79 -0.74
C ALA A 218 -11.96 5.02 -1.61
N CYS A 219 -12.08 6.20 -0.98
CA CYS A 219 -12.10 7.46 -1.69
C CYS A 219 -10.69 7.76 -2.24
N ARG A 220 -10.64 8.17 -3.49
CA ARG A 220 -9.38 8.54 -4.18
C ARG A 220 -8.90 9.95 -3.89
N ARG A 221 -9.72 10.77 -3.22
CA ARG A 221 -9.47 12.20 -2.97
C ARG A 221 -9.33 12.54 -1.49
N CYS A 222 -9.64 11.61 -0.59
CA CYS A 222 -9.48 11.80 0.84
C CYS A 222 -9.23 10.46 1.54
N PRO A 223 -8.61 10.46 2.74
CA PRO A 223 -8.29 9.25 3.51
C PRO A 223 -9.52 8.66 4.20
N VAL A 224 -10.56 8.35 3.41
CA VAL A 224 -11.83 7.77 3.88
C VAL A 224 -12.12 6.53 3.06
N SER A 225 -12.54 5.47 3.72
CA SER A 225 -13.00 4.25 3.07
C SER A 225 -14.19 3.65 3.80
N TYR A 226 -15.05 2.93 3.10
CA TYR A 226 -16.18 2.23 3.68
C TYR A 226 -16.28 0.83 3.12
N HIS A 227 -16.70 -0.14 3.94
CA HIS A 227 -17.17 -1.41 3.38
C HIS A 227 -18.37 -1.17 2.48
N LYS A 228 -18.56 -1.99 1.45
CA LYS A 228 -19.75 -1.91 0.59
C LYS A 228 -21.06 -1.92 1.39
N LYS A 229 -21.13 -2.69 2.48
CA LYS A 229 -22.29 -2.72 3.38
C LYS A 229 -22.43 -1.48 4.28
N CYS A 230 -21.30 -0.86 4.63
CA CYS A 230 -21.24 0.31 5.51
C CYS A 230 -21.30 1.62 4.74
N PHE A 231 -21.27 1.58 3.41
CA PHE A 231 -21.34 2.77 2.58
C PHE A 231 -22.66 3.52 2.88
N PRO A 232 -22.61 4.82 3.23
CA PRO A 232 -23.79 5.58 3.56
C PRO A 232 -24.79 5.57 2.40
N ARG A 233 -25.94 4.93 2.58
CA ARG A 233 -26.94 4.78 1.51
C ARG A 233 -27.81 6.03 1.29
N TYR A 234 -27.59 7.09 2.07
CA TYR A 234 -28.39 8.32 2.01
C TYR A 234 -27.55 9.58 2.17
N SER A 235 -27.09 10.12 1.03
CA SER A 235 -26.72 11.54 0.86
C SER A 235 -27.04 11.99 -0.58
N GLY A 236 -28.28 11.82 -1.04
CA GLY A 236 -28.86 12.62 -2.14
C GLY A 236 -28.15 12.69 -3.50
N ILE A 237 -27.23 11.80 -3.85
CA ILE A 237 -26.59 11.78 -5.17
C ILE A 237 -27.09 10.54 -5.92
N GLN A 238 -27.97 10.78 -6.90
CA GLN A 238 -28.23 9.82 -7.97
C GLN A 238 -26.99 9.80 -8.87
N ILE A 239 -26.36 8.64 -8.96
CA ILE A 239 -25.44 8.28 -10.04
C ILE A 239 -26.20 8.10 -11.36
#